data_AF-A0A327URF0-F1
#
_entry.id   AF-A0A327URF0-F1
#
_cell.length_a   1.000
_cell.length_b   1.000
_cell.length_c   1.000
_cell.angle_alpha   90.00
_cell.angle_beta   90.00
_cell.angle_gamma   90.00
#
_symmetry.space_group_name_H-M   'P 1'
#
loop_
_entity.id
_entity.type
_entity.pdbx_description
1 polymer ?
#
loop_
_entity_poly.entity_id
_entity_poly.type
_entity_poly.pdbx_seq_one_letter_code
_entity_poly.pdbx_strand_id
1 'polypeptide(L)'
;MIGVEPRVIDTVGVGVGVGVGVGVGASVPGLSDLYVVRLGLDGFHGVSTAGGQLVRQWLPDFDTAGAVKVGEVEMGPVAVVLKATKAAAVLRNIHVL
;
A
#
# COMPACT_ATOMS: atom_id res chain seq x y z
N MET A 1 23.87 -9.36 20.05
CA MET A 1 23.32 -8.08 19.57
C MET A 1 23.37 -8.09 18.06
N ILE A 2 22.29 -8.53 17.40
CA ILE A 2 22.13 -8.42 15.95
C ILE A 2 21.08 -7.33 15.77
N GLY A 3 21.52 -6.17 15.29
CA GLY A 3 20.63 -5.06 14.92
C GLY A 3 19.94 -5.41 13.62
N VAL A 4 18.61 -5.46 13.64
CA VAL A 4 17.78 -5.49 12.44
C VAL A 4 17.06 -4.15 12.36
N GLU A 5 17.59 -3.25 11.54
CA GLU A 5 16.92 -2.00 11.18
C GLU A 5 15.58 -2.35 10.51
N PRO A 6 14.44 -1.77 10.93
CA PRO A 6 13.16 -2.03 10.28
C PRO A 6 13.16 -1.41 8.88
N ARG A 7 13.17 -2.26 7.83
CA ARG A 7 12.93 -1.82 6.46
C ARG A 7 11.45 -1.50 6.31
N VAL A 8 11.12 -0.22 6.45
CA VAL A 8 9.82 0.35 6.08
C VAL A 8 9.50 -0.07 4.65
N ILE A 9 8.33 -0.69 4.47
CA ILE A 9 7.76 -0.93 3.14
C ILE A 9 7.22 0.44 2.71
N ASP A 10 7.98 1.15 1.88
CA ASP A 10 7.55 2.43 1.33
C ASP A 10 6.34 2.20 0.41
N THR A 11 5.37 3.09 0.60
CA THR A 11 4.05 3.21 -0.03
C THR A 11 3.95 2.72 -1.48
N VAL A 12 2.87 1.98 -1.76
CA VAL A 12 2.44 1.56 -3.11
C VAL A 12 2.28 2.79 -4.02
N GLY A 13 3.18 2.94 -4.98
CA GLY A 13 3.06 3.87 -6.10
C GLY A 13 2.91 3.11 -7.41
N VAL A 14 1.85 3.39 -8.17
CA VAL A 14 1.72 2.96 -9.57
C VAL A 14 2.48 3.96 -10.44
N GLY A 15 3.52 3.52 -11.14
CA GLY A 15 4.29 4.35 -12.06
C GLY A 15 4.64 3.58 -13.34
N VAL A 16 4.30 4.15 -14.50
CA VAL A 16 4.78 3.73 -15.82
C VAL A 16 5.94 4.66 -16.20
N GLY A 17 7.06 4.11 -16.65
CA GLY A 17 8.13 4.85 -17.33
C GLY A 17 8.62 4.09 -18.57
N VAL A 18 9.37 4.76 -19.47
CA VAL A 18 10.21 4.20 -20.58
C VAL A 18 11.69 4.74 -20.48
N GLY A 19 12.77 3.96 -20.77
CA GLY A 19 14.21 4.36 -20.65
C GLY A 19 15.26 3.42 -19.96
N VAL A 20 15.99 2.60 -20.73
CA VAL A 20 17.06 1.63 -20.35
C VAL A 20 18.13 2.15 -19.37
N GLY A 21 18.45 1.39 -18.30
CA GLY A 21 19.61 1.60 -17.42
C GLY A 21 19.92 0.44 -16.47
N VAL A 22 21.11 -0.17 -16.58
CA VAL A 22 21.60 -1.24 -15.70
C VAL A 22 22.03 -0.65 -14.36
N GLY A 23 21.17 -0.79 -13.35
CA GLY A 23 21.47 -0.44 -11.96
C GLY A 23 20.56 -1.20 -11.01
N VAL A 24 21.11 -1.81 -9.97
CA VAL A 24 20.33 -2.52 -8.94
C VAL A 24 19.53 -1.47 -8.16
N GLY A 25 18.28 -1.23 -8.58
CA GLY A 25 17.39 -0.21 -8.01
C GLY A 25 16.95 0.89 -8.99
N ALA A 26 17.41 0.88 -10.24
CA ALA A 26 16.85 1.75 -11.27
C ALA A 26 15.57 1.10 -11.82
N SER A 27 14.46 1.84 -11.84
CA SER A 27 13.23 1.41 -12.52
C SER A 27 13.53 1.29 -14.01
N VAL A 28 13.80 0.07 -14.47
CA VAL A 28 14.04 -0.16 -15.88
C VAL A 28 12.70 -0.13 -16.58
N PRO A 29 12.55 0.72 -17.58
CA PRO A 29 11.22 0.99 -18.06
C PRO A 29 10.75 -0.05 -19.09
N GLY A 30 9.46 -0.37 -19.09
CA GLY A 30 8.92 -1.55 -19.78
C GLY A 30 9.03 -2.85 -18.98
N LEU A 31 9.79 -2.85 -17.87
CA LEU A 31 9.80 -3.93 -16.89
C LEU A 31 8.87 -3.59 -15.72
N SER A 32 8.23 -4.61 -15.16
CA SER A 32 7.35 -4.51 -13.99
C SER A 32 7.68 -5.61 -12.99
N ASP A 33 7.27 -5.41 -11.73
CA ASP A 33 7.41 -6.40 -10.68
C ASP A 33 6.04 -7.02 -10.35
N LEU A 34 5.99 -8.34 -10.23
CA LEU A 34 4.79 -9.07 -9.82
C LEU A 34 4.87 -9.41 -8.34
N TYR A 35 3.96 -8.85 -7.55
CA TYR A 35 3.81 -9.10 -6.12
C TYR A 35 2.71 -10.13 -5.88
N VAL A 36 3.02 -11.17 -5.10
CA VAL A 36 2.05 -12.22 -4.74
C VAL A 36 2.05 -12.40 -3.23
N VAL A 37 0.85 -12.44 -2.63
CA VAL A 37 0.67 -12.66 -1.21
C VAL A 37 -0.40 -13.72 -0.96
N ARG A 38 -0.24 -14.49 0.12
CA ARG A 38 -1.29 -15.37 0.64
C ARG A 38 -2.00 -14.66 1.80
N LEU A 39 -3.25 -14.29 1.56
CA LEU A 39 -4.09 -13.62 2.54
C LEU A 39 -4.47 -14.59 3.68
N GLY A 40 -4.19 -14.19 4.91
CA GLY A 40 -4.51 -14.98 6.11
C GLY A 40 -4.00 -14.32 7.39
N LEU A 41 -4.70 -14.55 8.49
CA LEU A 41 -4.30 -14.03 9.82
C LEU A 41 -2.99 -14.64 10.34
N ASP A 42 -2.61 -15.79 9.80
CA ASP A 42 -1.33 -16.47 10.00
C ASP A 42 -0.26 -16.06 8.96
N GLY A 43 -0.63 -15.31 7.92
CA GLY A 43 0.22 -14.87 6.82
C GLY A 43 0.22 -13.35 6.63
N PHE A 44 -0.17 -12.88 5.45
CA PHE A 44 -0.30 -11.45 5.13
C PHE A 44 -1.74 -10.98 5.39
N HIS A 45 -1.92 -9.93 6.19
CA HIS A 45 -3.24 -9.36 6.48
C HIS A 45 -3.16 -7.89 6.89
N GLY A 46 -4.28 -7.18 6.71
CA GLY A 46 -4.46 -5.84 7.25
C GLY A 46 -4.74 -5.88 8.75
N VAL A 47 -4.31 -4.84 9.45
CA VAL A 47 -4.59 -4.61 10.87
C VAL A 47 -5.07 -3.19 11.07
N SER A 48 -5.85 -3.00 12.14
CA SER A 48 -6.22 -1.68 12.64
C SER A 48 -6.14 -1.67 14.16
N THR A 49 -6.22 -0.49 14.76
CA THR A 49 -6.34 -0.39 16.22
C THR A 49 -7.62 -1.07 16.72
N ALA A 50 -7.50 -1.81 17.82
CA ALA A 50 -8.66 -2.44 18.46
C ALA A 50 -9.59 -1.37 19.04
N GLY A 51 -10.90 -1.54 18.87
CA GLY A 51 -11.92 -0.66 19.45
C GLY A 51 -12.16 0.67 18.72
N GLY A 52 -11.48 0.93 17.59
CA GLY A 52 -11.71 2.11 16.74
C GLY A 52 -12.62 1.81 15.54
N GLN A 53 -13.31 2.84 15.03
CA GLN A 53 -14.03 2.76 13.75
C GLN A 53 -13.03 2.89 12.58
N LEU A 54 -13.04 1.92 11.65
CA LEU A 54 -12.11 1.90 10.51
C LEU A 54 -12.27 3.10 9.57
N VAL A 55 -13.53 3.49 9.32
CA VAL A 55 -13.87 4.62 8.45
C VAL A 55 -14.68 5.61 9.26
N ARG A 56 -14.22 6.85 9.30
CA ARG A 56 -14.95 7.99 9.86
C ARG A 56 -15.39 8.87 8.72
N GLN A 57 -16.64 9.30 8.74
CA GLN A 57 -17.20 10.19 7.74
C GLN A 57 -17.83 11.40 8.43
N TRP A 58 -17.61 12.58 7.87
CA TRP A 58 -18.26 13.82 8.26
C TRP A 58 -19.14 14.26 7.09
N LEU A 59 -20.45 14.25 7.36
CA LEU A 59 -21.44 14.63 6.35
C LEU A 59 -21.28 16.12 6.02
N PRO A 60 -21.43 16.48 4.74
CA PRO A 60 -21.57 17.87 4.35
C PRO A 60 -22.78 18.52 5.03
N ASP A 61 -22.70 19.82 5.28
CA ASP A 61 -23.87 20.63 5.66
C ASP A 61 -24.87 20.65 4.48
N PHE A 62 -26.10 20.20 4.71
CA PHE A 62 -27.17 20.17 3.72
C PHE A 62 -28.18 21.33 3.86
N ASP A 63 -28.12 22.09 4.94
CA ASP A 63 -29.13 23.11 5.27
C ASP A 63 -28.81 24.49 4.69
N THR A 64 -27.54 24.78 4.43
CA THR A 64 -27.12 26.03 3.78
C THR A 64 -27.13 25.92 2.24
N ALA A 65 -27.26 27.02 1.50
CA ALA A 65 -27.09 27.00 0.04
C ALA A 65 -25.62 27.20 -0.35
N GLY A 66 -25.11 26.44 -1.33
CA GLY A 66 -23.74 26.57 -1.82
C GLY A 66 -23.44 25.64 -2.99
N ALA A 67 -22.52 26.03 -3.88
CA ALA A 67 -22.19 25.30 -5.11
C ALA A 67 -21.45 23.98 -4.88
N VAL A 68 -20.75 23.84 -3.74
CA VAL A 68 -20.03 22.62 -3.36
C VAL A 68 -20.34 22.30 -1.90
N LYS A 69 -20.71 21.05 -1.65
CA LYS A 69 -20.94 20.50 -0.31
C LYS A 69 -19.77 19.59 0.05
N VAL A 70 -18.86 20.10 0.88
CA VAL A 70 -17.66 19.37 1.27
C VAL A 70 -18.00 18.39 2.39
N GLY A 71 -17.70 17.12 2.17
CA GLY A 71 -17.72 16.08 3.18
C GLY A 71 -16.32 15.47 3.27
N GLU A 72 -16.03 14.86 4.40
CA GLU A 72 -14.72 14.28 4.67
C GLU A 72 -14.87 12.80 4.99
N VAL A 73 -13.87 12.03 4.57
CA VAL A 73 -13.73 10.62 4.94
C VAL A 73 -12.30 10.40 5.39
N GLU A 74 -12.16 9.92 6.61
CA GLU A 74 -10.89 9.46 7.17
C GLU A 74 -10.92 7.94 7.27
N MET A 75 -9.81 7.31 6.88
CA MET A 75 -9.52 5.93 7.24
C MET A 75 -8.59 5.95 8.45
N GLY A 76 -9.10 5.50 9.60
CA GLY A 76 -8.35 5.45 10.86
C GLY A 76 -7.20 4.44 10.80
N PRO A 77 -6.36 4.35 11.86
CA PRO A 77 -5.02 3.77 11.76
C PRO A 77 -5.04 2.33 11.23
N VAL A 78 -4.62 2.18 9.98
CA VAL A 78 -4.50 0.90 9.29
C VAL A 78 -3.05 0.63 8.94
N ALA A 79 -2.66 -0.63 9.00
CA ALA A 79 -1.38 -1.12 8.52
C ALA A 79 -1.56 -2.49 7.87
N VAL A 80 -0.51 -2.96 7.20
CA VAL A 80 -0.41 -4.34 6.72
C VAL A 80 0.69 -5.06 7.48
N VAL A 81 0.46 -6.33 7.78
CA VAL A 81 1.39 -7.18 8.53
C VAL A 81 1.72 -8.42 7.72
N LEU A 82 3.01 -8.75 7.68
CA LEU A 82 3.52 -10.01 7.13
C LEU A 82 4.04 -10.87 8.28
N LYS A 83 3.21 -11.82 8.75
CA LYS A 83 3.58 -12.70 9.88
C LYS A 83 4.50 -13.85 9.46
N ALA A 84 4.37 -14.31 8.21
CA ALA A 84 5.20 -15.36 7.64
C ALA A 84 5.78 -14.87 6.31
N THR A 85 7.10 -14.68 6.22
CA THR A 85 7.76 -14.15 5.00
C THR A 85 7.54 -15.04 3.79
N LYS A 86 7.39 -16.36 3.99
CA LYS A 86 7.03 -17.32 2.94
C LYS A 86 5.63 -17.08 2.33
N ALA A 87 4.77 -16.31 3.02
CA ALA A 87 3.46 -15.95 2.51
C ALA A 87 3.50 -14.79 1.49
N ALA A 88 4.67 -14.22 1.19
CA ALA A 88 4.84 -13.18 0.18
C ALA A 88 6.00 -13.52 -0.77
N ALA A 89 5.83 -13.22 -2.04
CA ALA A 89 6.86 -13.37 -3.06
C ALA A 89 6.83 -12.20 -4.05
N VAL A 90 7.99 -11.88 -4.62
CA VAL A 90 8.13 -10.87 -5.66
C VAL A 90 8.93 -11.47 -6.81
N LEU A 91 8.35 -11.47 -8.01
CA LEU A 91 9.06 -11.76 -9.24
C LEU A 91 9.41 -10.41 -9.90
N ARG A 92 10.70 -10.09 -9.91
CA ARG A 92 11.18 -8.77 -10.36
C ARG A 92 11.53 -8.75 -11.84
N ASN A 93 11.43 -7.57 -12.44
CA ASN A 93 11.88 -7.29 -13.79
C ASN A 93 11.28 -8.22 -14.85
N ILE A 94 9.95 -8.31 -14.90
CA ILE A 94 9.24 -9.05 -15.94
C ILE A 94 8.66 -8.11 -16.99
N HIS A 95 8.70 -8.52 -18.26
CA HIS A 95 7.94 -7.87 -19.31
C HIS A 95 6.49 -8.34 -19.24
N VAL A 96 5.58 -7.40 -19.02
CA VAL A 96 4.13 -7.63 -18.98
C VAL A 96 3.43 -7.02 -20.21
N LEU A 97 4.13 -6.12 -20.91
CA LEU A 97 3.68 -5.39 -22.10
C LEU A 97 4.47 -5.82 -23.34
#